data_AF-A0A1S2YJH5-F1
#
_entry.id   AF-A0A1S2YJH5-F1
#
_cell.length_a   1.000
_cell.length_b   1.000
_cell.length_c   1.000
_cell.angle_alpha   90.00
_cell.angle_beta   90.00
_cell.angle_gamma   90.00
#
_symmetry.space_group_name_H-M   'P 1'
#
loop_
_entity.id
_entity.type
_entity.pdbx_description
1 polymer ?
#
loop_
_entity_poly.entity_id
_entity_poly.type
_entity_poly.pdbx_seq_one_letter_code
_entity_poly.pdbx_strand_id
1 'polypeptide(L)'
;MPEHDRGWDFYLRTLSTSARDSNTANDPASDPSLLQSVKKLHQLCKTENSEDLVARVYPQINKIFQRAVASLSQSRTSNGLLLLAILQFYLDFGEVVLHDADPSLRTFFRSCLSREFADPVVAEAMLEFLIINQKRLLTAFPNLMPQFFPLLLKLIAWNGERLEKLILKAFPGLMSPGSFIPLFPSLLDLPILVVALEKVEKSSGPLIGSSIASIQKNTAPKMLLALMDEAYTGSTIEDGGGDSESEDSSAIDVSDPLFLEILKDENDGIAERPWSSPVMTTILQAAVNSPYSERLKALLRLTPRLFDMYFSIALREVNDSLICALVPLLMSRFATIFPDKIFSYEVHKRLLEFILSTFQRSPNFIALLKKPIMDRLGEAYDSPDKTELALQLCWAIGEHGGGGGSHKDEARELFESLELLLYENLSSSRLGMAQEVSLSSDMETYRRSSQSRLLCFVVTAIAKLATHHRELLPRARVSLGKVARSRISDMRVWKRACDFLGLMKDPAISSSILGPSRSSQGTTQKIGSINWNEGATKMVSHIPFYILGEQEGPPFHDFSFSDILSSR
;
A
#
# COMPACT_ATOMS: atom_id res chain seq x y z
N MET A 1 -15.21 40.66 44.40
CA MET A 1 -15.90 39.53 43.74
C MET A 1 -15.67 39.68 42.24
N PRO A 2 -14.58 39.11 41.69
CA PRO A 2 -14.21 39.39 40.31
C PRO A 2 -15.11 38.59 39.36
N GLU A 3 -15.42 39.15 38.20
CA GLU A 3 -16.35 38.61 37.20
C GLU A 3 -15.98 37.23 36.63
N HIS A 4 -14.77 36.74 36.92
CA HIS A 4 -14.30 35.39 36.54
C HIS A 4 -15.15 34.25 37.14
N ASP A 5 -15.70 34.44 38.34
CA ASP A 5 -16.46 33.38 39.03
C ASP A 5 -17.85 33.11 38.42
N ARG A 6 -18.39 34.02 37.60
CA ARG A 6 -19.74 33.86 37.02
C ARG A 6 -19.78 33.04 35.74
N GLY A 7 -18.65 32.92 35.03
CA GLY A 7 -18.58 32.23 33.75
C GLY A 7 -18.56 30.71 33.88
N TRP A 8 -17.75 30.17 34.81
CA TRP A 8 -17.61 28.71 34.99
C TRP A 8 -18.88 28.09 35.58
N ASP A 9 -19.51 28.79 36.51
CA ASP A 9 -20.74 28.40 37.18
C ASP A 9 -21.89 28.18 36.19
N PHE A 10 -21.98 29.03 35.16
CA PHE A 10 -22.95 28.88 34.08
C PHE A 10 -22.71 27.59 33.29
N TYR A 11 -21.48 27.35 32.82
CA TYR A 11 -21.16 26.16 32.03
C TYR A 11 -21.29 24.86 32.85
N LEU A 12 -20.92 24.88 34.13
CA LEU A 12 -21.13 23.74 35.03
C LEU A 12 -22.61 23.46 35.29
N ARG A 13 -23.44 24.51 35.45
CA ARG A 13 -24.89 24.33 35.56
C ARG A 13 -25.45 23.70 34.30
N THR A 14 -25.03 24.14 33.12
CA THR A 14 -25.42 23.52 31.84
C THR A 14 -25.03 22.04 31.79
N LEU A 15 -23.78 21.69 32.11
CA LEU A 15 -23.35 20.27 32.19
C LEU A 15 -24.19 19.47 33.19
N SER A 16 -24.43 20.02 34.39
CA SER A 16 -25.17 19.33 35.45
C SER A 16 -26.64 19.10 35.08
N THR A 17 -27.23 20.00 34.31
CA THR A 17 -28.62 19.89 33.85
C THR A 17 -28.73 18.82 32.78
N SER A 18 -27.78 18.80 31.83
CA SER A 18 -27.71 17.77 30.79
C SER A 18 -27.24 16.41 31.31
N ALA A 19 -26.58 16.36 32.47
CA ALA A 19 -26.18 15.13 33.13
C ALA A 19 -27.29 14.49 33.99
N ARG A 20 -28.35 15.23 34.36
CA ARG A 20 -29.48 14.71 35.17
C ARG A 20 -30.41 13.81 34.36
N ASP A 21 -30.75 12.65 34.90
CA ASP A 21 -31.68 11.69 34.30
C ASP A 21 -33.11 12.24 34.27
N SER A 22 -33.45 13.00 33.22
CA SER A 22 -34.84 13.33 32.94
C SER A 22 -35.48 12.19 32.14
N ASN A 23 -36.61 11.68 32.63
CA ASN A 23 -37.42 10.61 32.02
C ASN A 23 -37.90 10.88 30.58
N THR A 24 -37.63 12.07 30.03
CA THR A 24 -37.74 12.41 28.60
C THR A 24 -36.33 12.40 27.99
N ALA A 25 -35.98 11.27 27.36
CA ALA A 25 -34.68 11.01 26.76
C ALA A 25 -34.40 11.93 25.56
N ASN A 26 -33.81 13.11 25.81
CA ASN A 26 -33.22 13.93 24.75
C ASN A 26 -31.74 13.56 24.58
N ASP A 27 -31.31 13.35 23.34
CA ASP A 27 -29.93 13.03 22.97
C ASP A 27 -28.98 14.18 23.37
N PRO A 28 -27.87 13.95 24.09
CA PRO A 28 -26.97 15.02 24.53
C PRO A 28 -26.43 15.90 23.39
N ALA A 29 -26.26 15.35 22.19
CA ALA A 29 -25.84 16.11 21.01
C ALA A 29 -26.90 17.06 20.44
N SER A 30 -28.16 16.94 20.85
CA SER A 30 -29.22 17.85 20.39
C SER A 30 -29.11 19.26 20.98
N ASP A 31 -28.35 19.44 22.06
CA ASP A 31 -28.09 20.75 22.66
C ASP A 31 -26.72 21.30 22.22
N PRO A 32 -26.66 22.26 21.27
CA PRO A 32 -25.40 22.84 20.80
C PRO A 32 -24.65 23.61 21.90
N SER A 33 -25.35 24.06 22.95
CA SER A 33 -24.72 24.75 24.08
C SER A 33 -23.86 23.81 24.93
N LEU A 34 -24.14 22.50 24.89
CA LEU A 34 -23.41 21.49 25.64
C LEU A 34 -21.97 21.35 25.13
N LEU A 35 -21.80 21.22 23.80
CA LEU A 35 -20.47 21.16 23.17
C LEU A 35 -19.63 22.38 23.50
N GLN A 36 -20.23 23.58 23.43
CA GLN A 36 -19.54 24.82 23.77
C GLN A 36 -19.15 24.86 25.25
N SER A 37 -20.04 24.38 26.13
CA SER A 37 -19.79 24.30 27.57
C SER A 37 -18.62 23.38 27.91
N VAL A 38 -18.56 22.19 27.29
CA VAL A 38 -17.43 21.25 27.45
C VAL A 38 -16.11 21.90 26.99
N LYS A 39 -16.10 22.50 25.79
CA LYS A 39 -14.89 23.17 25.25
C LYS A 39 -14.44 24.34 26.14
N LYS A 40 -15.36 25.15 26.65
CA LYS A 40 -15.03 26.28 27.54
C LYS A 40 -14.51 25.82 28.88
N LEU A 41 -15.10 24.79 29.48
CA LEU A 41 -14.61 24.24 30.74
C LEU A 41 -13.25 23.55 30.59
N HIS A 42 -13.02 22.84 29.48
CA HIS A 42 -11.69 22.32 29.13
C HIS A 42 -10.65 23.44 29.06
N GLN A 43 -10.97 24.52 28.34
CA GLN A 43 -10.09 25.69 28.22
C GLN A 43 -9.80 26.32 29.60
N LEU A 44 -10.82 26.49 30.45
CA LEU A 44 -10.66 27.04 31.80
C LEU A 44 -9.78 26.15 32.69
N CYS A 45 -10.00 24.84 32.68
CA CYS A 45 -9.15 23.88 33.41
C CYS A 45 -7.69 23.98 32.96
N LYS A 46 -7.46 24.20 31.66
CA LYS A 46 -6.12 24.33 31.09
C LYS A 46 -5.46 25.68 31.44
N THR A 47 -6.21 26.77 31.50
CA THR A 47 -5.67 28.10 31.84
C THR A 47 -5.39 28.27 33.32
N GLU A 48 -6.26 27.74 34.18
CA GLU A 48 -6.16 27.91 35.63
C GLU A 48 -5.26 26.85 36.28
N ASN A 49 -5.01 25.73 35.59
CA ASN A 49 -4.18 24.61 36.05
C ASN A 49 -4.53 24.14 37.48
N SER A 50 -5.82 24.19 37.82
CA SER A 50 -6.35 23.86 39.14
C SER A 50 -6.91 22.44 39.16
N GLU A 51 -6.27 21.55 39.93
CA GLU A 51 -6.69 20.16 40.08
C GLU A 51 -8.09 20.05 40.71
N ASP A 52 -8.45 20.96 41.61
CA ASP A 52 -9.77 21.02 42.24
C ASP A 52 -10.90 21.27 41.24
N LEU A 53 -10.66 22.11 40.22
CA LEU A 53 -11.63 22.37 39.17
C LEU A 53 -11.81 21.16 38.27
N VAL A 54 -10.71 20.50 37.90
CA VAL A 54 -10.74 19.26 37.11
C VAL A 54 -11.55 18.20 37.85
N ALA A 55 -11.31 18.01 39.15
CA ALA A 55 -12.04 17.04 39.98
C ALA A 55 -13.55 17.34 40.09
N ARG A 56 -13.97 18.60 40.03
CA ARG A 56 -15.40 19.00 40.04
C ARG A 56 -16.08 18.83 38.68
N VAL A 57 -15.36 19.11 37.60
CA VAL A 57 -15.88 19.03 36.22
C VAL A 57 -15.99 17.58 35.74
N TYR A 58 -14.98 16.76 36.07
CA TYR A 58 -14.85 15.39 35.57
C TYR A 58 -16.09 14.50 35.77
N PRO A 59 -16.74 14.44 36.96
CA PRO A 59 -17.91 13.58 37.16
C PRO A 59 -19.08 13.92 36.24
N GLN A 60 -19.26 15.19 35.89
CA GLN A 60 -20.31 15.62 34.97
C GLN A 60 -19.95 15.24 33.52
N ILE A 61 -18.70 15.47 33.12
CA ILE A 61 -18.19 15.06 31.81
C ILE A 61 -18.35 13.55 31.61
N ASN A 62 -17.99 12.74 32.61
CA ASN A 62 -18.10 11.28 32.52
C ASN A 62 -19.55 10.81 32.41
N LYS A 63 -20.48 11.41 33.17
CA LYS A 63 -21.91 11.10 33.02
C LYS A 63 -22.43 11.45 31.62
N ILE A 64 -22.03 12.59 31.07
CA ILE A 64 -22.41 12.98 29.70
C ILE A 64 -21.84 12.01 28.68
N PHE A 65 -20.58 11.59 28.84
CA PHE A 65 -19.96 10.58 27.97
C PHE A 65 -20.77 9.28 27.97
N GLN A 66 -21.08 8.72 29.15
CA GLN A 66 -21.83 7.47 29.23
C GLN A 66 -23.24 7.59 28.64
N ARG A 67 -23.91 8.73 28.85
CA ARG A 67 -25.23 8.99 28.26
C ARG A 67 -25.18 9.13 26.75
N ALA A 68 -24.22 9.89 26.23
CA ALA A 68 -24.01 10.05 24.80
C ALA A 68 -23.70 8.70 24.15
N VAL A 69 -22.85 7.88 24.80
CA VAL A 69 -22.55 6.49 24.38
C VAL A 69 -23.80 5.61 24.33
N ALA A 70 -24.65 5.69 25.35
CA ALA A 70 -25.89 4.92 25.40
C ALA A 70 -26.94 5.37 24.37
N SER A 71 -26.99 6.66 24.03
CA SER A 71 -27.98 7.22 23.10
C SER A 71 -27.59 7.06 21.63
N LEU A 72 -26.35 6.65 21.29
CA LEU A 72 -25.91 6.59 19.89
C LEU A 72 -26.86 5.81 18.99
N SER A 73 -27.35 4.64 19.42
CA SER A 73 -28.22 3.78 18.58
C SER A 73 -29.55 4.43 18.19
N GLN A 74 -30.03 5.39 19.00
CA GLN A 74 -31.33 6.05 18.84
C GLN A 74 -31.20 7.51 18.38
N SER A 75 -29.99 8.03 18.44
CA SER A 75 -29.64 9.41 18.12
C SER A 75 -29.81 9.73 16.63
N ARG A 76 -30.44 10.88 16.35
CA ARG A 76 -30.55 11.48 15.00
C ARG A 76 -29.50 12.58 14.76
N THR A 77 -28.71 12.94 15.78
CA THR A 77 -27.78 14.07 15.77
C THR A 77 -26.35 13.59 15.99
N SER A 78 -25.37 14.12 15.25
CA SER A 78 -23.99 13.65 15.35
C SER A 78 -23.40 13.89 16.74
N ASN A 79 -23.03 12.80 17.42
CA ASN A 79 -22.41 12.84 18.74
C ASN A 79 -20.88 12.98 18.65
N GLY A 80 -20.29 12.82 17.47
CA GLY A 80 -18.85 12.76 17.25
C GLY A 80 -18.09 13.96 17.80
N LEU A 81 -18.56 15.18 17.55
CA LEU A 81 -17.88 16.40 18.02
C LEU A 81 -17.89 16.55 19.55
N LEU A 82 -18.99 16.17 20.20
CA LEU A 82 -19.12 16.20 21.66
C LEU A 82 -18.20 15.16 22.29
N LEU A 83 -18.22 13.92 21.78
CA LEU A 83 -17.38 12.85 22.29
C LEU A 83 -15.89 13.16 22.07
N LEU A 84 -15.49 13.72 20.93
CA LEU A 84 -14.10 14.16 20.69
C LEU A 84 -13.65 15.23 21.68
N ALA A 85 -14.51 16.20 22.01
CA ALA A 85 -14.20 17.22 23.00
C ALA A 85 -14.02 16.61 24.42
N ILE A 86 -14.84 15.62 24.76
CA ILE A 86 -14.71 14.88 26.03
C ILE A 86 -13.44 14.01 26.05
N LEU A 87 -13.11 13.33 24.95
CA LEU A 87 -11.88 12.55 24.82
C LEU A 87 -10.64 13.42 24.95
N GLN A 88 -10.66 14.63 24.39
CA GLN A 88 -9.57 15.60 24.59
C GLN A 88 -9.41 15.96 26.06
N PHE A 89 -10.51 16.10 26.82
CA PHE A 89 -10.47 16.31 28.26
C PHE A 89 -9.87 15.12 29.00
N TYR A 90 -10.24 13.88 28.67
CA TYR A 90 -9.65 12.69 29.26
C TYR A 90 -8.17 12.55 28.96
N LEU A 91 -7.75 12.87 27.73
CA LEU A 91 -6.33 12.89 27.41
C LEU A 91 -5.63 13.96 28.26
N ASP A 92 -6.08 15.21 28.25
CA ASP A 92 -5.32 16.28 28.92
C ASP A 92 -5.29 16.18 30.45
N PHE A 93 -6.36 15.66 31.08
CA PHE A 93 -6.52 15.69 32.54
C PHE A 93 -6.67 14.29 33.18
N GLY A 94 -6.64 13.21 32.41
CA GLY A 94 -6.89 11.86 32.91
C GLY A 94 -5.99 11.43 34.07
N GLU A 95 -4.72 11.82 34.04
CA GLU A 95 -3.74 11.56 35.12
C GLU A 95 -4.18 12.19 36.46
N VAL A 96 -4.72 13.41 36.43
CA VAL A 96 -5.15 14.16 37.63
C VAL A 96 -6.32 13.47 38.33
N VAL A 97 -7.21 12.85 37.55
CA VAL A 97 -8.43 12.19 38.05
C VAL A 97 -8.32 10.66 38.04
N LEU A 98 -7.13 10.12 37.78
CA LEU A 98 -6.87 8.68 37.66
C LEU A 98 -7.82 7.97 36.68
N HIS A 99 -8.20 8.65 35.59
CA HIS A 99 -9.09 8.11 34.56
C HIS A 99 -8.28 7.45 33.44
N ASP A 100 -8.53 6.17 33.19
CA ASP A 100 -8.02 5.47 32.02
C ASP A 100 -8.83 5.85 30.77
N ALA A 101 -8.17 6.53 29.82
CA ALA A 101 -8.79 6.96 28.58
C ALA A 101 -8.90 5.85 27.52
N ASP A 102 -8.20 4.71 27.65
CA ASP A 102 -8.18 3.65 26.63
C ASP A 102 -9.58 3.08 26.35
N PRO A 103 -10.41 2.70 27.35
CA PRO A 103 -11.75 2.19 27.10
C PRO A 103 -12.68 3.22 26.45
N SER A 104 -12.53 4.49 26.83
CA SER A 104 -13.31 5.60 26.26
C SER A 104 -12.96 5.82 24.79
N LEU A 105 -11.66 5.81 24.46
CA LEU A 105 -11.17 5.91 23.08
C LEU A 105 -11.72 4.74 22.25
N ARG A 106 -11.54 3.49 22.70
CA ARG A 106 -12.04 2.31 21.97
C ARG A 106 -13.54 2.34 21.75
N THR A 107 -14.30 2.77 22.77
CA THR A 107 -15.76 2.92 22.66
C THR A 107 -16.13 3.96 21.60
N PHE A 108 -15.43 5.10 21.54
CA PHE A 108 -15.66 6.10 20.51
C PHE A 108 -15.40 5.55 19.10
N PHE A 109 -14.26 4.89 18.88
CA PHE A 109 -13.96 4.31 17.56
C PHE A 109 -14.99 3.25 17.15
N ARG A 110 -15.34 2.33 18.06
CA ARG A 110 -16.27 1.22 17.76
C ARG A 110 -17.71 1.65 17.58
N SER A 111 -18.19 2.57 18.41
CA SER A 111 -19.63 2.86 18.49
C SER A 111 -20.02 4.15 17.79
N CYS A 112 -19.15 5.16 17.77
CA CYS A 112 -19.42 6.47 17.18
C CYS A 112 -18.78 6.63 15.80
N LEU A 113 -17.45 6.56 15.72
CA LEU A 113 -16.74 6.83 14.46
C LEU A 113 -17.13 5.83 13.37
N SER A 114 -17.38 4.57 13.72
CA SER A 114 -17.87 3.54 12.79
C SER A 114 -19.20 3.89 12.09
N ARG A 115 -19.98 4.84 12.63
CA ARG A 115 -21.27 5.29 12.10
C ARG A 115 -21.23 6.71 11.53
N GLU A 116 -20.31 7.53 12.03
CA GLU A 116 -20.19 8.94 11.67
C GLU A 116 -18.96 9.23 10.77
N PHE A 117 -18.19 8.21 10.35
CA PHE A 117 -17.03 8.41 9.47
C PHE A 117 -17.36 9.13 8.16
N ALA A 118 -18.60 9.04 7.69
CA ALA A 118 -19.08 9.67 6.47
C ALA A 118 -19.44 11.16 6.65
N ASP A 119 -19.58 11.65 7.88
CA ASP A 119 -19.83 13.07 8.16
C ASP A 119 -18.50 13.86 8.02
N PRO A 120 -18.41 14.81 7.07
CA PRO A 120 -17.17 15.53 6.80
C PRO A 120 -16.71 16.38 8.00
N VAL A 121 -17.62 16.88 8.84
CA VAL A 121 -17.27 17.73 9.99
C VAL A 121 -16.66 16.88 11.11
N VAL A 122 -17.22 15.69 11.33
CA VAL A 122 -16.66 14.71 12.29
C VAL A 122 -15.33 14.18 11.78
N ALA A 123 -15.23 13.90 10.48
CA ALA A 123 -14.00 13.43 9.85
C ALA A 123 -12.85 14.44 9.99
N GLU A 124 -13.12 15.72 9.72
CA GLU A 124 -12.15 16.81 9.90
C GLU A 124 -11.69 16.90 11.36
N ALA A 125 -12.64 16.98 12.31
CA ALA A 125 -12.33 17.06 13.74
C ALA A 125 -11.55 15.84 14.24
N MET A 126 -11.84 14.64 13.72
CA MET A 126 -11.11 13.42 14.05
C MET A 126 -9.66 13.48 13.54
N LEU A 127 -9.44 13.94 12.30
CA LEU A 127 -8.08 14.09 11.76
C LEU A 127 -7.27 15.13 12.54
N GLU A 128 -7.87 16.27 12.91
CA GLU A 128 -7.23 17.26 13.77
C GLU A 128 -6.88 16.67 15.14
N PHE A 129 -7.80 15.92 15.75
CA PHE A 129 -7.57 15.23 17.01
C PHE A 129 -6.38 14.25 16.93
N LEU A 130 -6.25 13.49 15.83
CA LEU A 130 -5.11 12.61 15.61
C LEU A 130 -3.80 13.39 15.47
N ILE A 131 -3.80 14.49 14.72
CA ILE A 131 -2.60 15.32 14.49
C ILE A 131 -2.12 15.92 15.81
N ILE A 132 -3.03 16.51 16.60
CA ILE A 132 -2.69 17.17 17.86
C ILE A 132 -2.15 16.15 18.88
N ASN A 133 -2.78 14.99 18.97
CA ASN A 133 -2.47 14.00 20.00
C ASN A 133 -1.54 12.87 19.52
N GLN A 134 -0.97 12.95 18.31
CA GLN A 134 -0.24 11.87 17.65
C GLN A 134 0.79 11.19 18.57
N LYS A 135 1.70 11.98 19.18
CA LYS A 135 2.76 11.45 20.04
C LYS A 135 2.20 10.73 21.26
N ARG A 136 1.15 11.28 21.86
CA ARG A 136 0.50 10.71 23.05
C ARG A 136 -0.22 9.42 22.72
N LEU A 137 -0.95 9.39 21.60
CA LEU A 137 -1.65 8.21 21.13
C LEU A 137 -0.69 7.05 20.83
N LEU A 138 0.44 7.33 20.18
CA LEU A 138 1.44 6.32 19.85
C LEU A 138 2.19 5.77 21.07
N THR A 139 2.39 6.59 22.11
CA THR A 139 3.16 6.21 23.30
C THR A 139 2.30 5.59 24.40
N ALA A 140 1.15 6.20 24.72
CA ALA A 140 0.27 5.74 25.79
C ALA A 140 -0.71 4.64 25.33
N PHE A 141 -1.08 4.61 24.04
CA PHE A 141 -2.10 3.68 23.52
C PHE A 141 -1.60 2.93 22.26
N PRO A 142 -0.50 2.16 22.35
CA PRO A 142 0.17 1.57 21.18
C PRO A 142 -0.71 0.61 20.36
N ASN A 143 -1.72 -0.01 20.99
CA ASN A 143 -2.64 -0.95 20.34
C ASN A 143 -3.86 -0.28 19.70
N LEU A 144 -4.05 1.04 19.87
CA LEU A 144 -5.21 1.73 19.34
C LEU A 144 -5.14 1.87 17.81
N MET A 145 -4.01 2.34 17.28
CA MET A 145 -3.82 2.52 15.84
C MET A 145 -3.84 1.19 15.07
N PRO A 146 -3.14 0.12 15.50
CA PRO A 146 -3.26 -1.21 14.87
C PRO A 146 -4.70 -1.73 14.77
N GLN A 147 -5.54 -1.45 15.77
CA GLN A 147 -6.92 -1.91 15.78
C GLN A 147 -7.83 -1.07 14.87
N PHE A 148 -7.66 0.25 14.84
CA PHE A 148 -8.63 1.15 14.21
C PHE A 148 -8.16 1.87 12.96
N PHE A 149 -6.92 1.63 12.48
CA PHE A 149 -6.48 2.16 11.19
C PHE A 149 -7.41 1.83 10.03
N PRO A 150 -8.08 0.64 9.94
CA PRO A 150 -8.94 0.35 8.81
C PRO A 150 -10.19 1.25 8.78
N LEU A 151 -10.78 1.55 9.95
CA LEU A 151 -11.84 2.53 10.09
C LEU A 151 -11.37 3.95 9.71
N LEU A 152 -10.13 4.31 10.07
CA LEU A 152 -9.54 5.58 9.66
C LEU A 152 -9.30 5.63 8.14
N LEU A 153 -8.99 4.50 7.50
CA LEU A 153 -8.94 4.40 6.03
C LEU A 153 -10.32 4.52 5.40
N LYS A 154 -11.40 4.01 6.02
CA LYS A 154 -12.79 4.26 5.56
C LYS A 154 -13.13 5.75 5.60
N LEU A 155 -12.76 6.43 6.68
CA LEU A 155 -12.91 7.88 6.83
C LEU A 155 -12.13 8.66 5.77
N ILE A 156 -10.86 8.30 5.55
CA ILE A 156 -9.99 8.87 4.50
C ILE A 156 -10.60 8.62 3.12
N ALA A 157 -11.08 7.40 2.88
CA ALA A 157 -11.61 7.01 1.59
C ALA A 157 -12.87 7.80 1.24
N TRP A 158 -13.75 8.03 2.21
CA TRP A 158 -14.99 8.76 2.01
C TRP A 158 -14.81 10.28 1.85
N ASN A 159 -13.86 10.87 2.60
CA ASN A 159 -13.68 12.33 2.72
C ASN A 159 -12.41 12.86 2.01
N GLY A 160 -11.72 12.03 1.25
CA GLY A 160 -10.38 12.31 0.71
C GLY A 160 -10.26 13.58 -0.13
N GLU A 161 -11.28 13.93 -0.90
CA GLU A 161 -11.29 15.10 -1.78
C GLU A 161 -11.14 16.42 -1.00
N ARG A 162 -11.80 16.56 0.15
CA ARG A 162 -11.83 17.81 0.93
C ARG A 162 -10.70 17.92 1.93
N LEU A 163 -10.28 16.78 2.50
CA LEU A 163 -9.41 16.75 3.68
C LEU A 163 -7.96 16.32 3.37
N GLU A 164 -7.55 16.29 2.09
CA GLU A 164 -6.22 15.83 1.66
C GLU A 164 -5.07 16.36 2.53
N LYS A 165 -5.03 17.68 2.81
CA LYS A 165 -3.95 18.29 3.61
C LYS A 165 -3.91 17.76 5.04
N LEU A 166 -5.06 17.52 5.67
CA LEU A 166 -5.15 16.97 7.01
C LEU A 166 -4.81 15.48 7.01
N ILE A 167 -5.27 14.74 6.00
CA ILE A 167 -4.95 13.32 5.83
C ILE A 167 -3.44 13.12 5.73
N LEU A 168 -2.76 13.92 4.90
CA LEU A 168 -1.30 13.84 4.77
C LEU A 168 -0.57 14.17 6.08
N LYS A 169 -1.11 15.04 6.92
CA LYS A 169 -0.52 15.34 8.24
C LYS A 169 -0.81 14.27 9.28
N ALA A 170 -1.98 13.65 9.25
CA ALA A 170 -2.40 12.63 10.20
C ALA A 170 -1.80 11.24 9.90
N PHE A 171 -1.53 10.95 8.62
CA PHE A 171 -1.11 9.64 8.15
C PHE A 171 0.11 9.03 8.86
N PRO A 172 1.19 9.77 9.19
CA PRO A 172 2.30 9.20 9.95
C PRO A 172 1.86 8.61 11.31
N GLY A 173 0.77 9.12 11.91
CA GLY A 173 0.18 8.57 13.12
C GLY A 173 -0.43 7.17 12.95
N LEU A 174 -0.78 6.78 11.72
CA LEU A 174 -1.29 5.44 11.41
C LEU A 174 -0.18 4.40 11.29
N MET A 175 1.09 4.83 11.17
CA MET A 175 2.25 3.95 11.02
C MET A 175 2.85 3.58 12.37
N SER A 176 2.22 2.62 13.05
CA SER A 176 2.72 2.01 14.27
C SER A 176 3.36 0.63 13.97
N PRO A 177 4.21 0.07 14.84
CA PRO A 177 4.82 -1.25 14.60
C PRO A 177 3.81 -2.36 14.32
N GLY A 178 2.62 -2.31 14.96
CA GLY A 178 1.55 -3.29 14.76
C GLY A 178 0.70 -3.05 13.51
N SER A 179 0.64 -1.82 12.99
CA SER A 179 -0.11 -1.49 11.77
C SER A 179 0.75 -1.44 10.51
N PHE A 180 2.08 -1.33 10.62
CA PHE A 180 2.97 -1.05 9.49
C PHE A 180 2.79 -2.01 8.31
N ILE A 181 2.89 -3.32 8.57
CA ILE A 181 2.73 -4.37 7.56
C ILE A 181 1.30 -4.43 7.00
N PRO A 182 0.24 -4.55 7.83
CA PRO A 182 -1.14 -4.63 7.32
C PRO A 182 -1.65 -3.34 6.67
N LEU A 183 -1.02 -2.19 6.94
CA LEU A 183 -1.36 -0.93 6.30
C LEU A 183 -1.03 -0.94 4.80
N PHE A 184 0.06 -1.57 4.38
CA PHE A 184 0.44 -1.63 2.96
C PHE A 184 -0.68 -2.13 2.02
N PRO A 185 -1.21 -3.36 2.18
CA PRO A 185 -2.26 -3.85 1.30
C PRO A 185 -3.54 -3.01 1.44
N SER A 186 -3.82 -2.48 2.63
CA SER A 186 -4.98 -1.62 2.85
C SER A 186 -4.90 -0.30 2.09
N LEU A 187 -3.71 0.29 1.96
CA LEU A 187 -3.48 1.49 1.16
C LEU A 187 -3.54 1.23 -0.33
N LEU A 188 -2.99 0.10 -0.78
CA LEU A 188 -3.05 -0.27 -2.19
C LEU A 188 -4.51 -0.42 -2.66
N ASP A 189 -5.38 -0.85 -1.75
CA ASP A 189 -6.78 -1.17 -2.01
C ASP A 189 -7.73 -0.01 -1.67
N LEU A 190 -7.22 1.18 -1.32
CA LEU A 190 -8.01 2.39 -1.07
C LEU A 190 -9.04 2.69 -2.18
N PRO A 191 -8.68 2.59 -3.49
CA PRO A 191 -9.64 2.77 -4.57
C PRO A 191 -10.80 1.76 -4.52
N ILE A 192 -10.51 0.50 -4.17
CA ILE A 192 -11.55 -0.54 -4.02
C ILE A 192 -12.47 -0.23 -2.86
N LEU A 193 -11.90 0.25 -1.75
CA LEU A 193 -12.69 0.64 -0.59
C LEU A 193 -13.73 1.72 -0.95
N VAL A 194 -13.37 2.69 -1.80
CA VAL A 194 -14.34 3.69 -2.31
C VAL A 194 -15.42 3.04 -3.14
N VAL A 195 -15.05 2.20 -4.11
CA VAL A 195 -16.03 1.50 -4.96
C VAL A 195 -16.99 0.68 -4.10
N ALA A 196 -16.49 0.01 -3.06
CA ALA A 196 -17.29 -0.74 -2.10
C ALA A 196 -18.28 0.16 -1.35
N LEU A 197 -17.80 1.28 -0.79
CA LEU A 197 -18.63 2.19 -0.01
C LEU A 197 -19.69 2.88 -0.89
N GLU A 198 -19.35 3.28 -2.13
CA GLU A 198 -20.29 3.88 -3.07
C GLU A 198 -21.37 2.90 -3.53
N LYS A 199 -21.03 1.62 -3.68
CA LYS A 199 -22.03 0.58 -3.94
C LYS A 199 -23.01 0.44 -2.78
N VAL A 200 -22.52 0.44 -1.54
CA VAL A 200 -23.38 0.37 -0.35
C VAL A 200 -24.26 1.60 -0.21
N GLU A 201 -23.74 2.80 -0.47
CA GLU A 201 -24.55 4.03 -0.45
C GLU A 201 -25.70 3.97 -1.48
N LYS A 202 -25.42 3.48 -2.69
CA LYS A 202 -26.43 3.31 -3.73
C LYS A 202 -27.50 2.28 -3.36
N SER A 203 -27.13 1.19 -2.69
CA SER A 203 -28.08 0.12 -2.31
C SER A 203 -28.86 0.40 -1.03
N SER A 204 -28.28 1.15 -0.09
CA SER A 204 -28.76 1.23 1.30
C SER A 204 -29.07 2.65 1.77
N GLY A 205 -28.82 3.66 0.94
CA GLY A 205 -28.99 5.07 1.27
C GLY A 205 -27.78 5.67 1.99
N PRO A 206 -27.91 6.87 2.57
CA PRO A 206 -26.80 7.61 3.17
C PRO A 206 -26.04 6.78 4.23
N LEU A 207 -24.71 6.76 4.15
CA LEU A 207 -23.84 6.06 5.11
C LEU A 207 -23.73 6.77 6.48
N ILE A 208 -24.36 7.93 6.63
CA ILE A 208 -24.34 8.71 7.87
C ILE A 208 -25.35 8.11 8.87
N GLY A 209 -24.87 7.72 10.05
CA GLY A 209 -25.70 7.29 11.18
C GLY A 209 -26.12 5.82 11.16
N SER A 210 -25.98 5.13 10.02
CA SER A 210 -26.19 3.68 9.90
C SER A 210 -24.87 2.92 10.13
N SER A 211 -24.87 1.93 11.03
CA SER A 211 -23.72 1.02 11.11
C SER A 211 -23.78 0.08 9.90
N ILE A 212 -22.68 -0.11 9.19
CA ILE A 212 -22.62 -1.06 8.06
C ILE A 212 -23.06 -2.47 8.50
N ALA A 213 -22.77 -2.86 9.76
CA ALA A 213 -23.24 -4.11 10.35
C ALA A 213 -24.78 -4.17 10.54
N SER A 214 -25.43 -3.03 10.76
CA SER A 214 -26.91 -2.95 10.83
C SER A 214 -27.57 -3.02 9.44
N ILE A 215 -26.90 -2.50 8.40
CA ILE A 215 -27.33 -2.65 7.00
C ILE A 215 -27.33 -4.13 6.62
N GLN A 216 -26.30 -4.89 7.00
CA GLN A 216 -26.20 -6.33 6.78
C GLN A 216 -27.33 -7.13 7.46
N LYS A 217 -27.75 -6.74 8.68
CA LYS A 217 -28.85 -7.40 9.40
C LYS A 217 -30.24 -7.12 8.80
N ASN A 218 -30.42 -5.99 8.12
CA ASN A 218 -31.71 -5.59 7.55
C ASN A 218 -32.06 -6.29 6.22
N THR A 219 -31.14 -7.07 5.63
CA THR A 219 -31.43 -7.87 4.42
C THR A 219 -32.21 -9.16 4.75
N ALA A 220 -31.98 -9.77 5.92
CA ALA A 220 -32.67 -11.01 6.31
C ALA A 220 -34.21 -10.85 6.47
N PRO A 221 -34.73 -9.76 7.07
CA PRO A 221 -36.18 -9.51 7.11
C PRO A 221 -36.80 -9.28 5.74
N LYS A 222 -36.09 -8.63 4.80
CA LYS A 222 -36.58 -8.41 3.42
C LYS A 222 -36.66 -9.71 2.63
N MET A 223 -35.68 -10.60 2.80
CA MET A 223 -35.68 -11.91 2.16
C MET A 223 -36.78 -12.82 2.74
N LEU A 224 -37.07 -12.72 4.04
CA LEU A 224 -38.23 -13.35 4.66
C LEU A 224 -39.55 -12.77 4.16
N LEU A 225 -39.65 -11.44 3.98
CA LEU A 225 -40.85 -10.80 3.44
C LEU A 225 -41.11 -11.23 1.99
N ALA A 226 -40.06 -11.32 1.17
CA ALA A 226 -40.15 -11.81 -0.21
C ALA A 226 -40.55 -13.29 -0.29
N LEU A 227 -39.98 -14.14 0.56
CA LEU A 227 -40.39 -15.55 0.67
C LEU A 227 -41.82 -15.72 1.20
N MET A 228 -42.27 -14.83 2.09
CA MET A 228 -43.65 -14.80 2.55
C MET A 228 -44.60 -14.35 1.44
N ASP A 229 -44.24 -13.34 0.65
CA ASP A 229 -45.03 -12.89 -0.50
C ASP A 229 -45.07 -13.97 -1.60
N GLU A 230 -43.99 -14.70 -1.87
CA GLU A 230 -43.96 -15.84 -2.78
C GLU A 230 -44.89 -16.98 -2.31
N ALA A 231 -44.87 -17.28 -1.00
CA ALA A 231 -45.76 -18.28 -0.40
C ALA A 231 -47.23 -17.84 -0.35
N TYR A 232 -47.52 -16.53 -0.34
CA TYR A 232 -48.89 -15.99 -0.24
C TYR A 232 -49.52 -15.68 -1.60
N THR A 233 -48.72 -15.30 -2.60
CA THR A 233 -49.19 -14.90 -3.94
C THR A 233 -49.06 -16.03 -4.96
N GLY A 234 -48.27 -17.07 -4.68
CA GLY A 234 -48.15 -18.26 -5.53
C GLY A 234 -47.49 -18.02 -6.89
N SER A 235 -46.90 -16.85 -7.12
CA SER A 235 -46.12 -16.58 -8.34
C SER A 235 -44.78 -17.27 -8.26
N THR A 236 -44.72 -18.51 -8.74
CA THR A 236 -43.46 -19.08 -9.21
C THR A 236 -42.91 -18.19 -10.31
N ILE A 237 -41.61 -17.93 -10.31
CA ILE A 237 -40.90 -17.33 -11.44
C ILE A 237 -41.09 -18.29 -12.63
N GLU A 238 -42.13 -18.05 -13.44
CA GLU A 238 -42.32 -18.74 -14.72
C GLU A 238 -41.37 -18.14 -15.75
N ASP A 239 -40.47 -18.99 -16.23
CA ASP A 239 -39.75 -18.87 -17.49
C ASP A 239 -40.77 -18.82 -18.64
N GLY A 240 -40.94 -17.65 -19.28
CA GLY A 240 -41.92 -17.45 -20.34
C GLY A 240 -41.67 -16.16 -21.12
N GLY A 241 -41.05 -16.29 -22.29
CA GLY A 241 -40.74 -15.18 -23.19
C GLY A 241 -41.98 -14.41 -23.66
N GLY A 242 -41.82 -13.10 -23.76
CA GLY A 242 -42.81 -12.18 -24.31
C GLY A 242 -42.28 -10.75 -24.25
N ASP A 243 -42.09 -10.16 -25.43
CA ASP A 243 -41.46 -8.86 -25.68
C ASP A 243 -41.94 -7.73 -24.78
N SER A 244 -40.99 -7.07 -24.10
CA SER A 244 -41.16 -5.70 -23.59
C SER A 244 -39.79 -5.03 -23.55
N GLU A 245 -39.53 -4.21 -24.56
CA GLU A 245 -38.44 -3.23 -24.58
C GLU A 245 -38.69 -2.19 -23.48
N SER A 246 -38.11 -2.42 -22.31
CA SER A 246 -37.86 -1.35 -21.33
C SER A 246 -36.40 -1.43 -20.91
N GLU A 247 -35.64 -0.41 -21.31
CA GLU A 247 -34.29 -0.13 -20.84
C GLU A 247 -34.30 0.15 -19.33
N ASP A 248 -34.40 -0.90 -18.53
CA ASP A 248 -34.17 -0.81 -17.10
C ASP A 248 -32.75 -1.27 -16.78
N SER A 249 -31.99 -0.30 -16.30
CA SER A 249 -30.79 -0.44 -15.50
C SER A 249 -30.77 -1.77 -14.76
N SER A 250 -29.72 -2.56 -15.00
CA SER A 250 -29.39 -3.74 -14.21
C SER A 250 -29.66 -3.45 -12.73
N ALA A 251 -30.74 -4.01 -12.19
CA ALA A 251 -30.96 -4.10 -10.76
C ALA A 251 -29.87 -5.04 -10.24
N ILE A 252 -28.70 -4.46 -9.98
CA ILE A 252 -27.55 -5.17 -9.45
C ILE A 252 -27.93 -5.60 -8.04
N ASP A 253 -28.02 -6.91 -7.90
CA ASP A 253 -28.36 -7.68 -6.72
C ASP A 253 -27.71 -7.12 -5.44
N VAL A 254 -28.52 -7.02 -4.39
CA VAL A 254 -28.24 -6.39 -3.08
C VAL A 254 -27.26 -7.22 -2.23
N SER A 255 -26.55 -8.19 -2.82
CA SER A 255 -25.94 -9.29 -2.07
C SER A 255 -24.64 -9.81 -2.68
N ASP A 256 -23.66 -8.93 -2.94
CA ASP A 256 -22.31 -9.43 -3.27
C ASP A 256 -21.52 -9.68 -1.96
N PRO A 257 -21.40 -10.94 -1.49
CA PRO A 257 -20.79 -11.27 -0.20
C PRO A 257 -19.34 -10.78 -0.08
N LEU A 258 -18.66 -10.58 -1.22
CA LEU A 258 -17.28 -10.10 -1.29
C LEU A 258 -17.14 -8.64 -0.83
N PHE A 259 -18.06 -7.76 -1.21
CA PHE A 259 -18.04 -6.35 -0.78
C PHE A 259 -18.41 -6.20 0.69
N LEU A 260 -19.35 -7.03 1.16
CA LEU A 260 -19.69 -7.08 2.56
C LEU A 260 -18.54 -7.64 3.40
N GLU A 261 -17.72 -8.55 2.87
CA GLU A 261 -16.48 -9.01 3.51
C GLU A 261 -15.40 -7.93 3.55
N ILE A 262 -15.23 -7.16 2.47
CA ILE A 262 -14.33 -5.99 2.43
C ILE A 262 -14.74 -4.92 3.45
N LEU A 263 -16.05 -4.78 3.70
CA LEU A 263 -16.62 -3.76 4.57
C LEU A 263 -16.97 -4.25 5.98
N LYS A 264 -16.89 -5.57 6.25
CA LYS A 264 -17.14 -6.17 7.57
C LYS A 264 -16.33 -5.44 8.62
N ASP A 265 -16.91 -5.32 9.80
CA ASP A 265 -16.34 -4.55 10.90
C ASP A 265 -14.94 -5.10 11.24
N GLU A 266 -13.90 -4.34 10.93
CA GLU A 266 -12.49 -4.76 10.95
C GLU A 266 -11.91 -4.88 12.39
N ASN A 267 -12.80 -4.89 13.39
CA ASN A 267 -12.45 -5.14 14.79
C ASN A 267 -11.98 -6.58 15.05
N ASP A 268 -12.28 -7.51 14.13
CA ASP A 268 -11.93 -8.95 14.20
C ASP A 268 -10.71 -9.35 13.34
N GLY A 269 -10.01 -8.36 12.76
CA GLY A 269 -8.83 -8.58 11.91
C GLY A 269 -9.08 -8.33 10.42
N ILE A 270 -7.99 -8.22 9.66
CA ILE A 270 -8.03 -7.95 8.23
C ILE A 270 -8.21 -9.29 7.51
N ALA A 271 -9.38 -9.51 6.92
CA ALA A 271 -9.58 -10.66 6.04
C ALA A 271 -8.65 -10.55 4.82
N GLU A 272 -7.99 -11.65 4.46
CA GLU A 272 -7.21 -11.71 3.22
C GLU A 272 -8.16 -11.51 2.03
N ARG A 273 -7.95 -10.43 1.27
CA ARG A 273 -8.81 -10.07 0.15
C ARG A 273 -8.48 -10.99 -1.06
N PRO A 274 -9.43 -11.76 -1.59
CA PRO A 274 -9.17 -12.69 -2.69
C PRO A 274 -9.14 -11.93 -4.03
N TRP A 275 -8.04 -11.24 -4.27
CA TRP A 275 -7.73 -10.52 -5.52
C TRP A 275 -7.69 -11.43 -6.75
N SER A 276 -7.44 -12.72 -6.56
CA SER A 276 -7.45 -13.74 -7.61
C SER A 276 -8.84 -14.31 -7.93
N SER A 277 -9.90 -13.83 -7.27
CA SER A 277 -11.25 -14.31 -7.58
C SER A 277 -11.76 -13.71 -8.90
N PRO A 278 -12.36 -14.52 -9.79
CA PRO A 278 -12.92 -14.02 -11.05
C PRO A 278 -14.02 -12.96 -10.81
N VAL A 279 -14.75 -13.08 -9.69
CA VAL A 279 -15.75 -12.11 -9.24
C VAL A 279 -15.12 -10.73 -8.98
N MET A 280 -13.97 -10.64 -8.30
CA MET A 280 -13.29 -9.35 -8.10
C MET A 280 -12.85 -8.73 -9.43
N THR A 281 -12.36 -9.54 -10.37
CA THR A 281 -11.90 -9.02 -11.67
C THR A 281 -13.03 -8.46 -12.52
N THR A 282 -14.21 -9.08 -12.52
CA THR A 282 -15.39 -8.57 -13.25
C THR A 282 -15.93 -7.28 -12.62
N ILE A 283 -15.92 -7.21 -11.29
CA ILE A 283 -16.30 -6.02 -10.53
C ILE A 283 -15.38 -4.84 -10.84
N LEU A 284 -14.06 -5.07 -10.84
CA LEU A 284 -13.09 -4.03 -11.14
C LEU A 284 -13.20 -3.57 -12.58
N GLN A 285 -13.42 -4.50 -13.52
CA GLN A 285 -13.65 -4.17 -14.92
C GLN A 285 -14.93 -3.33 -15.10
N ALA A 286 -16.01 -3.67 -14.39
CA ALA A 286 -17.25 -2.90 -14.40
C ALA A 286 -17.06 -1.49 -13.81
N ALA A 287 -16.25 -1.35 -12.75
CA ALA A 287 -15.92 -0.05 -12.17
C ALA A 287 -15.12 0.83 -13.14
N VAL A 288 -14.16 0.25 -13.87
CA VAL A 288 -13.35 0.95 -14.90
C VAL A 288 -14.18 1.41 -16.09
N ASN A 289 -15.22 0.64 -16.46
CA ASN A 289 -16.08 0.99 -17.59
C ASN A 289 -17.07 2.14 -17.29
N SER A 290 -17.20 2.54 -16.02
CA SER A 290 -18.05 3.66 -15.58
C SER A 290 -17.25 4.93 -15.35
N PRO A 291 -17.82 6.14 -15.57
CA PRO A 291 -17.12 7.38 -15.24
C PRO A 291 -16.84 7.43 -13.73
N TYR A 292 -15.57 7.62 -13.38
CA TYR A 292 -15.15 7.69 -11.99
C TYR A 292 -15.83 8.85 -11.25
N SER A 293 -16.26 8.58 -10.01
CA SER A 293 -16.70 9.61 -9.08
C SER A 293 -15.55 10.59 -8.76
N GLU A 294 -15.87 11.83 -8.37
CA GLU A 294 -14.86 12.80 -7.94
C GLU A 294 -14.05 12.28 -6.73
N ARG A 295 -14.71 11.54 -5.84
CA ARG A 295 -14.07 10.87 -4.70
C ARG A 295 -13.03 9.83 -5.14
N LEU A 296 -13.38 8.97 -6.10
CA LEU A 296 -12.44 7.98 -6.64
C LEU A 296 -11.27 8.66 -7.34
N LYS A 297 -11.52 9.70 -8.16
CA LYS A 297 -10.45 10.50 -8.80
C LYS A 297 -9.51 11.13 -7.77
N ALA A 298 -10.05 11.70 -6.70
CA ALA A 298 -9.26 12.29 -5.62
C ALA A 298 -8.38 11.23 -4.94
N LEU A 299 -8.91 10.04 -4.65
CA LEU A 299 -8.11 8.98 -4.04
C LEU A 299 -7.07 8.35 -4.97
N LEU A 300 -7.35 8.21 -6.27
CA LEU A 300 -6.35 7.74 -7.23
C LEU A 300 -5.14 8.69 -7.27
N ARG A 301 -5.34 9.99 -7.02
CA ARG A 301 -4.26 10.97 -6.87
C ARG A 301 -3.61 10.99 -5.49
N LEU A 302 -4.40 10.78 -4.43
CA LEU A 302 -3.92 10.82 -3.04
C LEU A 302 -3.06 9.60 -2.69
N THR A 303 -3.46 8.42 -3.15
CA THR A 303 -2.85 7.13 -2.76
C THR A 303 -1.35 7.05 -3.09
N PRO A 304 -0.86 7.44 -4.29
CA PRO A 304 0.58 7.51 -4.55
C PRO A 304 1.34 8.44 -3.59
N ARG A 305 0.73 9.57 -3.19
CA ARG A 305 1.34 10.50 -2.21
C ARG A 305 1.41 9.90 -0.81
N LEU A 306 0.42 9.08 -0.43
CA LEU A 306 0.47 8.31 0.82
C LEU A 306 1.58 7.27 0.77
N PHE A 307 1.81 6.63 -0.38
CA PHE A 307 2.95 5.72 -0.57
C PHE A 307 4.30 6.44 -0.47
N ASP A 308 4.45 7.63 -1.05
CA ASP A 308 5.68 8.44 -0.91
C ASP A 308 6.04 8.66 0.56
N MET A 309 5.03 9.00 1.38
CA MET A 309 5.21 9.20 2.81
C MET A 309 5.45 7.89 3.57
N TYR A 310 4.69 6.84 3.25
CA TYR A 310 4.84 5.51 3.84
C TYR A 310 6.25 4.95 3.62
N PHE A 311 6.74 5.01 2.39
CA PHE A 311 8.08 4.53 2.05
C PHE A 311 9.19 5.42 2.61
N SER A 312 9.01 6.74 2.63
CA SER A 312 9.95 7.66 3.25
C SER A 312 10.11 7.40 4.76
N ILE A 313 9.01 7.19 5.48
CA ILE A 313 9.03 6.85 6.91
C ILE A 313 9.64 5.45 7.11
N ALA A 314 9.24 4.47 6.29
CA ALA A 314 9.79 3.11 6.36
C ALA A 314 11.32 3.10 6.20
N LEU A 315 11.86 3.84 5.24
CA LEU A 315 13.31 3.91 5.01
C LEU A 315 14.08 4.66 6.12
N ARG A 316 13.40 5.45 6.97
CA ARG A 316 14.05 6.27 8.01
C ARG A 316 13.93 5.68 9.41
N GLU A 317 12.77 5.13 9.75
CA GLU A 317 12.39 4.87 11.15
C GLU A 317 12.11 3.39 11.43
N VAL A 318 11.81 2.59 10.40
CA VAL A 318 11.40 1.19 10.57
C VAL A 318 12.60 0.24 10.54
N ASN A 319 12.56 -0.78 11.40
CA ASN A 319 13.58 -1.82 11.51
C ASN A 319 13.65 -2.73 10.28
N ASP A 320 14.87 -3.22 10.01
CA ASP A 320 15.17 -4.06 8.85
C ASP A 320 14.32 -5.35 8.80
N SER A 321 13.94 -5.93 9.95
CA SER A 321 13.12 -7.15 9.96
C SER A 321 11.69 -6.92 9.45
N LEU A 322 11.06 -5.79 9.79
CA LEU A 322 9.73 -5.46 9.27
C LEU A 322 9.81 -5.12 7.78
N ILE A 323 10.86 -4.41 7.35
CA ILE A 323 11.05 -4.09 5.93
C ILE A 323 11.29 -5.36 5.11
N CYS A 324 12.12 -6.28 5.61
CA CYS A 324 12.34 -7.57 4.97
C CYS A 324 11.04 -8.39 4.87
N ALA A 325 10.14 -8.30 5.86
CA ALA A 325 8.82 -8.94 5.79
C ALA A 325 7.84 -8.25 4.83
N LEU A 326 7.98 -6.93 4.62
CA LEU A 326 7.16 -6.15 3.71
C LEU A 326 7.46 -6.47 2.24
N VAL A 327 8.74 -6.62 1.87
CA VAL A 327 9.17 -6.76 0.46
C VAL A 327 8.44 -7.90 -0.29
N PRO A 328 8.28 -9.12 0.25
CA PRO A 328 7.49 -10.17 -0.40
C PRO A 328 6.02 -9.79 -0.64
N LEU A 329 5.42 -8.99 0.24
CA LEU A 329 4.04 -8.51 0.06
C LEU A 329 3.97 -7.51 -1.10
N LEU A 330 4.96 -6.62 -1.22
CA LEU A 330 5.06 -5.70 -2.37
C LEU A 330 5.15 -6.47 -3.69
N MET A 331 6.03 -7.48 -3.73
CA MET A 331 6.21 -8.35 -4.89
C MET A 331 4.92 -9.11 -5.23
N SER A 332 4.22 -9.64 -4.23
CA SER A 332 2.98 -10.40 -4.44
C SER A 332 1.85 -9.53 -4.95
N ARG A 333 1.76 -8.29 -4.48
CA ARG A 333 0.68 -7.38 -4.88
C ARG A 333 0.97 -6.58 -6.14
N PHE A 334 2.18 -6.71 -6.70
CA PHE A 334 2.64 -5.93 -7.87
C PHE A 334 1.71 -6.06 -9.08
N ALA A 335 1.21 -7.26 -9.38
CA ALA A 335 0.31 -7.49 -10.50
C ALA A 335 -1.19 -7.32 -10.15
N THR A 336 -1.53 -7.08 -8.88
CA THR A 336 -2.91 -6.99 -8.37
C THR A 336 -3.20 -5.60 -7.83
N ILE A 337 -3.21 -4.63 -8.74
CA ILE A 337 -3.47 -3.21 -8.45
C ILE A 337 -4.79 -2.82 -9.10
N PHE A 338 -5.43 -1.77 -8.59
CA PHE A 338 -6.63 -1.21 -9.21
C PHE A 338 -6.36 -0.87 -10.70
N PRO A 339 -7.20 -1.33 -11.64
CA PRO A 339 -6.92 -1.27 -13.08
C PRO A 339 -7.15 0.12 -13.72
N ASP A 340 -6.50 1.15 -13.17
CA ASP A 340 -6.36 2.47 -13.78
C ASP A 340 -4.92 2.68 -14.29
N LYS A 341 -4.75 3.10 -15.54
CA LYS A 341 -3.42 3.15 -16.19
C LYS A 341 -2.45 4.12 -15.51
N ILE A 342 -2.93 5.31 -15.13
CA ILE A 342 -2.09 6.35 -14.53
C ILE A 342 -1.73 5.94 -13.10
N PHE A 343 -2.74 5.52 -12.34
CA PHE A 343 -2.57 5.04 -10.98
C PHE A 343 -1.63 3.84 -10.89
N SER A 344 -1.84 2.81 -11.72
CA SER A 344 -1.01 1.61 -11.76
C SER A 344 0.44 1.97 -12.03
N TYR A 345 0.72 2.82 -13.03
CA TYR A 345 2.07 3.27 -13.33
C TYR A 345 2.73 4.00 -12.15
N GLU A 346 2.04 4.96 -11.54
CA GLU A 346 2.56 5.74 -10.41
C GLU A 346 2.83 4.85 -9.18
N VAL A 347 1.97 3.87 -8.89
CA VAL A 347 2.17 2.92 -7.80
C VAL A 347 3.30 1.96 -8.11
N HIS A 348 3.32 1.32 -9.29
CA HIS A 348 4.39 0.40 -9.72
C HIS A 348 5.76 1.05 -9.60
N LYS A 349 5.89 2.30 -10.07
CA LYS A 349 7.12 3.08 -9.96
C LYS A 349 7.60 3.18 -8.51
N ARG A 350 6.73 3.59 -7.58
CA ARG A 350 7.05 3.73 -6.15
C ARG A 350 7.38 2.39 -5.48
N LEU A 351 6.66 1.33 -5.83
CA LEU A 351 6.95 -0.01 -5.33
C LEU A 351 8.35 -0.46 -5.74
N LEU A 352 8.70 -0.28 -7.03
CA LEU A 352 10.03 -0.63 -7.53
C LEU A 352 11.13 0.22 -6.90
N GLU A 353 10.96 1.55 -6.86
CA GLU A 353 11.90 2.46 -6.23
C GLU A 353 12.15 2.10 -4.77
N PHE A 354 11.10 1.76 -4.02
CA PHE A 354 11.24 1.31 -2.64
C PHE A 354 11.96 -0.04 -2.54
N ILE A 355 11.55 -1.06 -3.31
CA ILE A 355 12.21 -2.38 -3.30
C ILE A 355 13.71 -2.23 -3.59
N LEU A 356 14.07 -1.48 -4.65
CA LEU A 356 15.46 -1.25 -5.01
C LEU A 356 16.22 -0.48 -3.93
N SER A 357 15.60 0.54 -3.33
CA SER A 357 16.19 1.30 -2.22
C SER A 357 16.43 0.42 -0.99
N THR A 358 15.53 -0.54 -0.69
CA THR A 358 15.70 -1.48 0.42
C THR A 358 16.87 -2.44 0.17
N PHE A 359 17.02 -2.97 -1.05
CA PHE A 359 18.16 -3.81 -1.41
C PHE A 359 19.48 -3.04 -1.44
N GLN A 360 19.45 -1.77 -1.84
CA GLN A 360 20.63 -0.91 -1.78
C GLN A 360 21.06 -0.64 -0.34
N ARG A 361 20.11 -0.41 0.57
CA ARG A 361 20.40 -0.16 1.99
C ARG A 361 20.88 -1.42 2.70
N SER A 362 20.24 -2.56 2.43
CA SER A 362 20.52 -3.84 3.08
C SER A 362 20.60 -4.97 2.04
N PRO A 363 21.75 -5.13 1.34
CA PRO A 363 21.96 -6.17 0.31
C PRO A 363 21.60 -7.58 0.76
N ASN A 364 21.83 -7.87 2.04
CA ASN A 364 21.55 -9.13 2.74
C ASN A 364 20.10 -9.61 2.52
N PHE A 365 19.15 -8.70 2.31
CA PHE A 365 17.75 -9.03 2.05
C PHE A 365 17.59 -9.92 0.81
N ILE A 366 18.44 -9.79 -0.20
CA ILE A 366 18.37 -10.63 -1.40
C ILE A 366 18.63 -12.11 -1.05
N ALA A 367 19.58 -12.38 -0.16
CA ALA A 367 19.85 -13.73 0.32
C ALA A 367 18.70 -14.26 1.18
N LEU A 368 18.16 -13.44 2.08
CA LEU A 368 17.03 -13.81 2.94
C LEU A 368 15.74 -14.07 2.14
N LEU A 369 15.51 -13.30 1.08
CA LEU A 369 14.32 -13.35 0.24
C LEU A 369 14.52 -14.16 -1.04
N LYS A 370 15.52 -15.05 -1.09
CA LYS A 370 15.85 -15.84 -2.28
C LYS A 370 14.63 -16.56 -2.87
N LYS A 371 13.83 -17.20 -2.03
CA LYS A 371 12.65 -17.96 -2.46
C LYS A 371 11.56 -17.05 -3.05
N PRO A 372 11.05 -16.04 -2.33
CA PRO A 372 10.11 -15.06 -2.91
C PRO A 372 10.60 -14.42 -4.21
N ILE A 373 11.89 -14.10 -4.30
CA ILE A 373 12.49 -13.55 -5.51
C ILE A 373 12.40 -14.57 -6.66
N MET A 374 12.85 -15.80 -6.44
CA MET A 374 12.84 -16.83 -7.48
C MET A 374 11.43 -17.20 -7.95
N ASP A 375 10.46 -17.26 -7.04
CA ASP A 375 9.05 -17.50 -7.38
C ASP A 375 8.55 -16.43 -8.37
N ARG A 376 8.92 -15.16 -8.16
CA ARG A 376 8.55 -14.05 -9.06
C ARG A 376 9.29 -14.06 -10.39
N LEU A 377 10.53 -14.53 -10.44
CA LEU A 377 11.24 -14.74 -11.70
C LEU A 377 10.62 -15.87 -12.53
N GLY A 378 10.07 -16.91 -11.88
CA GLY A 378 9.36 -18.00 -12.57
C GLY A 378 8.07 -17.53 -13.24
N GLU A 379 7.38 -16.57 -12.64
CA GLU A 379 6.13 -15.97 -13.16
C GLU A 379 6.35 -14.86 -14.19
N ALA A 380 7.60 -14.59 -14.60
CA ALA A 380 7.94 -13.41 -15.40
C ALA A 380 7.23 -13.34 -16.77
N TYR A 381 6.76 -14.47 -17.30
CA TYR A 381 6.12 -14.55 -18.61
C TYR A 381 4.58 -14.46 -18.57
N ASP A 382 3.98 -14.39 -17.38
CA ASP A 382 2.52 -14.37 -17.25
C ASP A 382 1.91 -13.04 -17.65
N SER A 383 2.56 -11.92 -17.29
CA SER A 383 2.07 -10.56 -17.55
C SER A 383 3.23 -9.57 -17.74
N PRO A 384 3.03 -8.46 -18.47
CA PRO A 384 4.07 -7.46 -18.67
C PRO A 384 4.55 -6.83 -17.35
N ASP A 385 3.64 -6.64 -16.39
CA ASP A 385 3.99 -6.11 -15.07
C ASP A 385 4.90 -7.07 -14.30
N LYS A 386 4.59 -8.38 -14.35
CA LYS A 386 5.45 -9.42 -13.77
C LYS A 386 6.81 -9.48 -14.46
N THR A 387 6.87 -9.28 -15.78
CA THR A 387 8.15 -9.17 -16.49
C THR A 387 8.96 -7.98 -15.99
N GLU A 388 8.35 -6.80 -15.82
CA GLU A 388 9.05 -5.61 -15.31
C GLU A 388 9.63 -5.85 -13.91
N LEU A 389 8.83 -6.40 -13.00
CA LEU A 389 9.30 -6.76 -11.66
C LEU A 389 10.47 -7.75 -11.74
N ALA A 390 10.35 -8.82 -12.53
CA ALA A 390 11.41 -9.82 -12.68
C ALA A 390 12.72 -9.23 -13.22
N LEU A 391 12.66 -8.25 -14.13
CA LEU A 391 13.84 -7.54 -14.62
C LEU A 391 14.55 -6.78 -13.49
N GLN A 392 13.79 -6.04 -12.67
CA GLN A 392 14.35 -5.27 -11.57
C GLN A 392 14.95 -6.18 -10.48
N LEU A 393 14.28 -7.30 -10.19
CA LEU A 393 14.81 -8.31 -9.26
C LEU A 393 16.08 -8.97 -9.81
N CYS A 394 16.11 -9.31 -11.09
CA CYS A 394 17.30 -9.85 -11.74
C CYS A 394 18.47 -8.87 -11.72
N TRP A 395 18.20 -7.58 -11.94
CA TRP A 395 19.21 -6.53 -11.80
C TRP A 395 19.74 -6.44 -10.37
N ALA A 396 18.85 -6.45 -9.37
CA ALA A 396 19.22 -6.37 -7.96
C ALA A 396 20.10 -7.55 -7.52
N ILE A 397 19.77 -8.78 -7.94
CA ILE A 397 20.60 -9.97 -7.69
C ILE A 397 22.03 -9.74 -8.19
N GLY A 398 22.17 -9.24 -9.43
CA GLY A 398 23.48 -8.99 -10.04
C GLY A 398 24.23 -7.85 -9.35
N GLU A 399 23.60 -6.70 -9.15
CA GLU A 399 24.22 -5.49 -8.58
C GLU A 399 24.75 -5.71 -7.16
N HIS A 400 24.01 -6.46 -6.35
CA HIS A 400 24.33 -6.69 -4.94
C HIS A 400 24.96 -8.06 -4.67
N GLY A 401 25.40 -8.77 -5.72
CA GLY A 401 26.08 -10.05 -5.57
C GLY A 401 25.26 -11.12 -4.87
N GLY A 402 23.94 -11.14 -5.01
CA GLY A 402 23.06 -12.15 -4.41
C GLY A 402 22.99 -12.10 -2.87
N GLY A 403 23.30 -10.95 -2.25
CA GLY A 403 23.30 -10.81 -0.80
C GLY A 403 24.58 -10.22 -0.20
N GLY A 404 25.59 -9.97 -1.03
CA GLY A 404 26.91 -9.51 -0.61
C GLY A 404 27.92 -10.65 -0.42
N GLY A 405 29.16 -10.30 -0.08
CA GLY A 405 30.29 -11.25 -0.04
C GLY A 405 30.20 -12.34 1.03
N SER A 406 29.36 -12.17 2.05
CA SER A 406 29.15 -13.16 3.12
C SER A 406 28.14 -14.26 2.75
N HIS A 407 27.35 -14.10 1.69
CA HIS A 407 26.22 -14.98 1.35
C HIS A 407 26.53 -15.83 0.10
N LYS A 408 27.60 -16.60 0.18
CA LYS A 408 28.12 -17.39 -0.96
C LYS A 408 27.18 -18.51 -1.37
N ASP A 409 26.59 -19.20 -0.39
CA ASP A 409 25.72 -20.34 -0.66
C ASP A 409 24.40 -19.88 -1.28
N GLU A 410 23.82 -18.80 -0.76
CA GLU A 410 22.63 -18.19 -1.34
C GLU A 410 22.89 -17.61 -2.72
N ALA A 411 24.03 -16.96 -2.94
CA ALA A 411 24.43 -16.47 -4.27
C ALA A 411 24.62 -17.62 -5.27
N ARG A 412 25.10 -18.78 -4.82
CA ARG A 412 25.19 -19.99 -5.65
C ARG A 412 23.81 -20.51 -6.04
N GLU A 413 22.88 -20.63 -5.10
CA GLU A 413 21.51 -21.06 -5.42
C GLU A 413 20.78 -20.07 -6.36
N LEU A 414 20.95 -18.77 -6.15
CA LEU A 414 20.42 -17.74 -7.06
C LEU A 414 21.03 -17.88 -8.46
N PHE A 415 22.35 -18.12 -8.55
CA PHE A 415 23.02 -18.39 -9.81
C PHE A 415 22.45 -19.63 -10.50
N GLU A 416 22.24 -20.73 -9.78
CA GLU A 416 21.67 -21.97 -10.30
C GLU A 416 20.29 -21.76 -10.90
N SER A 417 19.47 -20.98 -10.21
CA SER A 417 18.11 -20.68 -10.63
C SER A 417 18.10 -19.76 -11.85
N LEU A 418 18.99 -18.76 -11.92
CA LEU A 418 19.18 -17.91 -13.11
C LEU A 418 19.71 -18.72 -14.30
N GLU A 419 20.60 -19.67 -14.06
CA GLU A 419 21.12 -20.57 -15.08
C GLU A 419 20.03 -21.50 -15.63
N LEU A 420 19.16 -22.01 -14.75
CA LEU A 420 18.00 -22.81 -15.17
C LEU A 420 17.07 -21.99 -16.07
N LEU A 421 16.69 -20.78 -15.64
CA LEU A 421 15.88 -19.85 -16.43
C LEU A 421 16.52 -19.57 -17.79
N LEU A 422 17.85 -19.37 -17.83
CA LEU A 422 18.59 -19.19 -19.08
C LEU A 422 18.47 -20.40 -20.01
N TYR A 423 18.65 -21.62 -19.49
CA TYR A 423 18.63 -22.84 -20.31
C TYR A 423 17.23 -23.25 -20.76
N GLU A 424 16.20 -23.06 -19.93
CA GLU A 424 14.80 -23.30 -20.31
C GLU A 424 14.44 -22.46 -21.54
N ASN A 425 14.77 -21.16 -21.50
CA ASN A 425 14.50 -20.25 -22.60
C ASN A 425 15.30 -20.55 -23.88
N LEU A 426 16.57 -20.95 -23.75
CA LEU A 426 17.36 -21.40 -24.91
C LEU A 426 16.82 -22.70 -25.53
N SER A 427 16.16 -23.54 -24.73
CA SER A 427 15.58 -24.82 -25.16
C SER A 427 14.19 -24.64 -25.78
N SER A 428 13.34 -23.78 -25.21
CA SER A 428 12.04 -23.41 -25.78
C SER A 428 12.18 -22.77 -27.16
N SER A 429 13.25 -22.01 -27.38
CA SER A 429 13.63 -21.45 -28.69
C SER A 429 13.93 -22.55 -29.74
N ARG A 430 14.32 -23.76 -29.33
CA ARG A 430 14.53 -24.92 -30.23
C ARG A 430 13.24 -25.70 -30.52
N LEU A 431 12.29 -25.72 -29.59
CA LEU A 431 11.04 -26.49 -29.68
C LEU A 431 9.87 -25.68 -30.28
N GLY A 432 9.92 -24.36 -30.25
CA GLY A 432 8.90 -23.45 -30.81
C GLY A 432 8.77 -23.43 -32.34
N MET A 433 9.36 -24.40 -33.04
CA MET A 433 9.16 -24.59 -34.50
C MET A 433 8.08 -25.63 -34.83
N ALA A 434 7.48 -26.32 -33.85
CA ALA A 434 6.59 -27.45 -34.13
C ALA A 434 5.10 -27.25 -33.78
N GLN A 435 4.71 -26.24 -32.99
CA GLN A 435 3.29 -26.04 -32.70
C GLN A 435 3.05 -24.64 -32.16
N GLU A 436 2.36 -23.78 -32.91
CA GLU A 436 1.44 -22.79 -32.35
C GLU A 436 0.61 -22.18 -33.51
N VAL A 437 -0.66 -22.56 -33.51
CA VAL A 437 -1.69 -22.09 -34.44
C VAL A 437 -2.35 -20.86 -33.80
N SER A 438 -2.46 -19.78 -34.58
CA SER A 438 -3.36 -18.63 -34.39
C SER A 438 -3.21 -17.74 -33.13
N LEU A 439 -2.10 -17.00 -33.01
CA LEU A 439 -2.06 -15.74 -32.27
C LEU A 439 -1.67 -14.59 -33.22
N SER A 440 -2.15 -13.37 -32.95
CA SER A 440 -1.81 -12.19 -33.76
C SER A 440 -0.30 -11.92 -33.75
N SER A 441 0.27 -11.68 -34.94
CA SER A 441 1.70 -11.40 -35.19
C SER A 441 2.36 -10.45 -34.18
N ASP A 442 1.62 -9.42 -33.76
CA ASP A 442 2.14 -8.35 -32.90
C ASP A 442 2.35 -8.81 -31.44
N MET A 443 1.48 -9.67 -30.92
CA MET A 443 1.58 -10.19 -29.56
C MET A 443 2.73 -11.19 -29.41
N GLU A 444 2.96 -12.02 -30.43
CA GLU A 444 4.15 -12.89 -30.48
C GLU A 444 5.45 -12.10 -30.52
N THR A 445 5.49 -11.02 -31.31
CA THR A 445 6.67 -10.16 -31.45
C THR A 445 6.99 -9.45 -30.14
N TYR A 446 5.96 -8.92 -29.46
CA TYR A 446 6.11 -8.32 -28.13
C TYR A 446 6.65 -9.33 -27.10
N ARG A 447 6.07 -10.53 -27.05
CA ARG A 447 6.47 -11.61 -26.13
C ARG A 447 7.91 -12.07 -26.36
N ARG A 448 8.33 -12.23 -27.62
CA ARG A 448 9.74 -12.56 -27.96
C ARG A 448 10.67 -11.42 -27.55
N SER A 449 10.28 -10.17 -27.75
CA SER A 449 11.10 -9.02 -27.36
C SER A 449 11.26 -8.89 -25.85
N SER A 450 10.19 -9.11 -25.08
CA SER A 450 10.22 -9.08 -23.61
C SER A 450 11.07 -10.24 -23.06
N GLN A 451 10.97 -11.43 -23.65
CA GLN A 451 11.81 -12.58 -23.33
C GLN A 451 13.29 -12.29 -23.56
N SER A 452 13.66 -11.74 -24.72
CA SER A 452 15.04 -11.32 -24.99
C SER A 452 15.54 -10.27 -24.01
N ARG A 453 14.68 -9.34 -23.59
CA ARG A 453 15.01 -8.33 -22.58
C ARG A 453 15.30 -8.96 -21.23
N LEU A 454 14.51 -9.95 -20.80
CA LEU A 454 14.75 -10.71 -19.58
C LEU A 454 16.06 -11.50 -19.64
N LEU A 455 16.31 -12.22 -20.73
CA LEU A 455 17.57 -12.96 -20.90
C LEU A 455 18.79 -12.05 -20.90
N CYS A 456 18.67 -10.85 -21.47
CA CYS A 456 19.69 -9.82 -21.38
C CYS A 456 20.02 -9.46 -19.92
N PHE A 457 19.03 -9.35 -19.03
CA PHE A 457 19.25 -9.10 -17.61
C PHE A 457 19.83 -10.33 -16.89
N VAL A 458 19.34 -11.53 -17.19
CA VAL A 458 19.85 -12.79 -16.62
C VAL A 458 21.33 -12.99 -16.94
N VAL A 459 21.72 -12.78 -18.21
CA VAL A 459 23.12 -12.84 -18.66
C VAL A 459 23.99 -11.83 -17.91
N THR A 460 23.50 -10.59 -17.71
CA THR A 460 24.19 -9.58 -16.90
C THR A 460 24.31 -9.99 -15.43
N ALA A 461 23.24 -10.52 -14.83
CA ALA A 461 23.22 -10.93 -13.44
C ALA A 461 24.19 -12.09 -13.19
N ILE A 462 24.20 -13.10 -14.05
CA ILE A 462 25.18 -14.20 -14.05
C ILE A 462 26.61 -13.65 -14.10
N ALA A 463 26.86 -12.66 -14.97
CA ALA A 463 28.18 -12.08 -15.12
C ALA A 463 28.64 -11.26 -13.89
N LYS A 464 27.74 -10.46 -13.31
CA LYS A 464 28.00 -9.70 -12.08
C LYS A 464 28.18 -10.62 -10.88
N LEU A 465 27.33 -11.64 -10.71
CA LEU A 465 27.47 -12.65 -9.64
C LEU A 465 28.81 -13.36 -9.72
N ALA A 466 29.24 -13.78 -10.91
CA ALA A 466 30.54 -14.44 -11.10
C ALA A 466 31.75 -13.52 -10.87
N THR A 467 31.57 -12.22 -11.11
CA THR A 467 32.59 -11.20 -10.81
C THR A 467 32.70 -10.99 -9.31
N HIS A 468 31.56 -10.99 -8.59
CA HIS A 468 31.53 -10.80 -7.14
C HIS A 468 31.96 -12.08 -6.39
N HIS A 469 31.52 -13.26 -6.83
CA HIS A 469 31.80 -14.58 -6.26
C HIS A 469 32.62 -15.41 -7.25
N ARG A 470 33.95 -15.34 -7.13
CA ARG A 470 34.91 -15.93 -8.10
C ARG A 470 34.75 -17.44 -8.30
N GLU A 471 34.20 -18.15 -7.34
CA GLU A 471 33.88 -19.58 -7.43
C GLU A 471 32.86 -19.92 -8.52
N LEU A 472 31.98 -18.97 -8.88
CA LEU A 472 30.97 -19.13 -9.93
C LEU A 472 31.53 -18.87 -11.35
N LEU A 473 32.73 -18.30 -11.46
CA LEU A 473 33.31 -17.86 -12.74
C LEU A 473 33.45 -18.97 -13.80
N PRO A 474 33.95 -20.18 -13.48
CA PRO A 474 34.03 -21.26 -14.47
C PRO A 474 32.65 -21.64 -15.01
N ARG A 475 31.65 -21.70 -14.12
CA ARG A 475 30.26 -22.06 -14.46
C ARG A 475 29.64 -20.97 -15.34
N ALA A 476 29.78 -19.70 -14.97
CA ALA A 476 29.30 -18.56 -15.76
C ALA A 476 29.87 -18.54 -17.18
N ARG A 477 31.17 -18.81 -17.36
CA ARG A 477 31.78 -18.92 -18.69
C ARG A 477 31.16 -20.05 -19.53
N VAL A 478 30.79 -21.17 -18.90
CA VAL A 478 30.10 -22.27 -19.60
C VAL A 478 28.68 -21.84 -19.99
N SER A 479 27.91 -21.25 -19.08
CA SER A 479 26.53 -20.82 -19.33
C SER A 479 26.47 -19.78 -20.44
N LEU A 480 27.30 -18.73 -20.36
CA LEU A 480 27.40 -17.69 -21.39
C LEU A 480 27.96 -18.24 -22.71
N GLY A 481 28.92 -19.16 -22.64
CA GLY A 481 29.46 -19.86 -23.82
C GLY A 481 28.39 -20.66 -24.58
N LYS A 482 27.42 -21.25 -23.88
CA LYS A 482 26.28 -21.92 -24.51
C LYS A 482 25.36 -20.93 -25.20
N VAL A 483 25.09 -19.76 -24.60
CA VAL A 483 24.31 -18.67 -25.23
C VAL A 483 25.00 -18.20 -26.51
N ALA A 484 26.29 -17.88 -26.45
CA ALA A 484 27.07 -17.39 -27.58
C ALA A 484 27.17 -18.40 -28.73
N ARG A 485 27.10 -19.70 -28.44
CA ARG A 485 27.07 -20.78 -29.45
C ARG A 485 25.65 -21.13 -29.92
N SER A 486 24.61 -20.63 -29.27
CA SER A 486 23.24 -20.85 -29.68
C SER A 486 22.92 -19.98 -30.89
N ARG A 487 22.43 -20.58 -31.99
CA ARG A 487 22.09 -19.87 -33.23
C ARG A 487 20.70 -19.23 -33.22
N ILE A 488 19.97 -19.36 -32.11
CA ILE A 488 18.53 -19.04 -32.01
C ILE A 488 18.27 -17.93 -30.97
N SER A 489 19.31 -17.49 -30.25
CA SER A 489 19.19 -16.32 -29.38
C SER A 489 19.08 -15.04 -30.20
N ASP A 490 18.20 -14.13 -29.77
CA ASP A 490 18.14 -12.75 -30.25
C ASP A 490 19.55 -12.11 -30.24
N MET A 491 19.85 -11.34 -31.29
CA MET A 491 21.14 -10.66 -31.48
C MET A 491 21.59 -9.87 -30.24
N ARG A 492 20.64 -9.25 -29.52
CA ARG A 492 20.92 -8.48 -28.29
C ARG A 492 21.48 -9.37 -27.17
N VAL A 493 20.89 -10.55 -26.99
CA VAL A 493 21.29 -11.53 -25.97
C VAL A 493 22.63 -12.15 -26.34
N TRP A 494 22.77 -12.53 -27.61
CA TRP A 494 24.01 -13.10 -28.14
C TRP A 494 25.20 -12.15 -27.98
N LYS A 495 25.05 -10.89 -28.43
CA LYS A 495 26.10 -9.86 -28.34
C LYS A 495 26.53 -9.66 -26.89
N ARG A 496 25.57 -9.50 -25.98
CA ARG A 496 25.85 -9.32 -24.55
C ARG A 496 26.60 -10.50 -23.93
N ALA A 497 26.24 -11.74 -24.29
CA ALA A 497 26.94 -12.92 -23.82
C ALA A 497 28.40 -12.98 -24.34
N CYS A 498 28.63 -12.63 -25.61
CA CYS A 498 29.97 -12.52 -26.19
C CYS A 498 30.81 -11.45 -25.49
N ASP A 499 30.23 -10.28 -25.23
CA ASP A 499 30.92 -9.16 -24.55
C ASP A 499 31.36 -9.57 -23.14
N PHE A 500 30.48 -10.21 -22.35
CA PHE A 500 30.83 -10.67 -21.01
C PHE A 500 31.81 -11.85 -21.01
N LEU A 501 31.77 -12.75 -22.00
CA LEU A 501 32.81 -13.78 -22.15
C LEU A 501 34.17 -13.17 -22.44
N GLY A 502 34.23 -12.11 -23.25
CA GLY A 502 35.44 -11.34 -23.50
C GLY A 502 35.95 -10.67 -22.23
N LEU A 503 35.07 -9.94 -21.54
CA LEU A 503 35.38 -9.20 -20.32
C LEU A 503 35.87 -10.11 -19.19
N MET A 504 35.24 -11.28 -19.02
CA MET A 504 35.63 -12.25 -17.99
C MET A 504 37.03 -12.83 -18.19
N LYS A 505 37.69 -12.65 -19.34
CA LYS A 505 39.09 -13.09 -19.53
C LYS A 505 40.06 -12.32 -18.62
N ASP A 506 39.72 -11.08 -18.28
CA ASP A 506 40.50 -10.22 -17.40
C ASP A 506 39.70 -9.89 -16.12
N PRO A 507 39.98 -10.57 -14.99
CA PRO A 507 39.28 -10.36 -13.73
C PRO A 507 39.40 -8.94 -13.15
N ALA A 508 40.45 -8.19 -13.50
CA ALA A 508 40.65 -6.83 -12.99
C ALA A 508 39.73 -5.85 -13.71
N ILE A 509 39.68 -5.94 -15.04
CA ILE A 509 38.77 -5.12 -15.85
C ILE A 509 37.32 -5.52 -15.57
N SER A 510 37.02 -6.81 -15.45
CA SER A 510 35.66 -7.27 -15.11
C SER A 510 35.20 -6.74 -13.76
N SER A 511 36.07 -6.74 -12.73
CA SER A 511 35.73 -6.19 -11.41
C SER A 511 35.55 -4.67 -11.43
N SER A 512 36.20 -3.95 -12.34
CA SER A 512 36.02 -2.50 -12.46
C SER A 512 34.71 -2.12 -13.15
N ILE A 513 34.22 -2.95 -14.07
CA ILE A 513 33.03 -2.66 -14.89
C ILE A 513 31.77 -3.32 -14.31
N LEU A 514 31.88 -4.55 -13.83
CA LEU A 514 30.77 -5.36 -13.31
C LEU A 514 30.77 -5.45 -11.78
N GLY A 515 31.80 -4.92 -11.11
CA GLY A 515 31.84 -4.89 -9.66
C GLY A 515 30.76 -3.98 -9.06
N PRO A 516 30.48 -4.14 -7.75
CA PRO A 516 29.47 -3.35 -7.07
C PRO A 516 29.84 -1.86 -7.11
N SER A 517 28.87 -1.02 -7.48
CA SER A 517 29.03 0.44 -7.61
C SER A 517 29.37 1.14 -6.29
N ARG A 518 29.09 0.51 -5.13
CA ARG A 518 29.42 1.01 -3.79
C ARG A 518 29.94 -0.13 -2.92
N SER A 519 31.17 0.01 -2.41
CA SER A 519 31.77 -0.96 -1.48
C SER A 519 31.03 -0.93 -0.14
N SER A 520 30.25 -1.98 0.15
CA SER A 520 29.81 -2.23 1.53
C SER A 520 31.05 -2.67 2.33
N GLN A 521 31.33 -1.92 3.40
CA GLN A 521 32.52 -2.01 4.27
C GLN A 521 33.76 -1.33 3.70
N GLY A 522 34.39 -0.48 4.53
CA GLY A 522 35.55 0.39 4.26
C GLY A 522 36.85 -0.31 3.87
N THR A 523 36.77 -1.45 3.20
CA THR A 523 37.86 -1.96 2.38
C THR A 523 37.88 -1.09 1.13
N THR A 524 38.73 -0.06 1.15
CA THR A 524 39.27 0.53 -0.07
C THR A 524 39.59 -0.62 -1.01
N GLN A 525 38.82 -0.80 -2.08
CA GLN A 525 39.28 -1.60 -3.20
C GLN A 525 40.64 -0.97 -3.55
N LYS A 526 41.72 -1.72 -3.34
CA LYS A 526 42.99 -1.40 -3.96
C LYS A 526 42.71 -1.52 -5.46
N ILE A 527 42.27 -0.41 -6.06
CA ILE A 527 42.27 -0.19 -7.50
C ILE A 527 43.75 -0.21 -7.86
N GLY A 528 44.29 -1.42 -8.04
CA GLY A 528 45.59 -1.61 -8.62
C GLY A 528 45.52 -1.02 -10.02
N SER A 529 46.25 0.08 -10.23
CA SER A 529 46.59 0.70 -11.52
C SER A 529 46.06 -0.08 -12.73
N ILE A 530 44.80 0.15 -13.10
CA ILE A 530 44.21 -0.46 -14.29
C ILE A 530 44.86 0.23 -15.49
N ASN A 531 45.69 -0.50 -16.24
CA ASN A 531 46.28 0.01 -17.47
C ASN A 531 45.23 -0.03 -18.59
N TRP A 532 44.38 1.00 -18.63
CA TRP A 532 43.29 1.14 -19.60
C TRP A 532 43.76 1.12 -21.07
N ASN A 533 45.06 1.34 -21.32
CA ASN A 533 45.64 1.27 -22.66
C ASN A 533 45.56 -0.15 -23.28
N GLU A 534 45.51 -1.21 -22.46
CA GLU A 534 45.26 -2.57 -22.96
C GLU A 534 43.77 -2.89 -23.15
N GLY A 535 42.89 -2.22 -22.40
CA GLY A 535 41.44 -2.47 -22.43
C GLY A 535 40.79 -2.14 -23.78
N ALA A 536 41.27 -1.10 -24.46
CA ALA A 536 40.77 -0.65 -25.76
C ALA A 536 40.89 -1.69 -26.89
N THR A 537 41.87 -2.62 -26.80
CA THR A 537 42.08 -3.66 -27.82
C THR A 537 41.34 -4.96 -27.52
N LYS A 538 40.92 -5.17 -26.27
CA LYS A 538 40.27 -6.41 -25.80
C LYS A 538 38.76 -6.26 -25.62
N MET A 539 38.25 -5.03 -25.56
CA MET A 539 36.85 -4.71 -25.30
C MET A 539 36.21 -4.11 -26.56
N VAL A 540 35.50 -4.93 -27.35
CA VAL A 540 34.56 -4.41 -28.36
C VAL A 540 33.22 -4.19 -27.65
N SER A 541 33.08 -3.10 -26.89
CA SER A 541 31.77 -2.71 -26.38
C SER A 541 31.66 -1.19 -26.38
N HIS A 542 30.66 -0.68 -27.10
CA HIS A 542 30.14 0.66 -26.87
C HIS A 542 29.66 0.75 -25.42
N ILE A 543 29.97 1.88 -24.79
CA ILE A 543 29.77 2.16 -23.36
C ILE A 543 28.31 1.89 -22.93
N PRO A 544 28.08 1.24 -21.76
CA PRO A 544 26.74 1.07 -21.21
C PRO A 544 26.07 2.40 -20.86
N PHE A 545 24.82 2.56 -21.27
CA PHE A 545 23.99 3.77 -21.11
C PHE A 545 23.82 4.30 -19.68
N TYR A 546 24.15 3.55 -18.62
CA TYR A 546 24.04 4.05 -17.25
C TYR A 546 25.21 4.94 -16.80
N ILE A 547 26.28 5.04 -17.60
CA ILE A 547 27.43 5.93 -17.34
C ILE A 547 27.16 7.36 -17.83
N LEU A 548 26.20 7.54 -18.75
CA LEU A 548 25.77 8.84 -19.24
C LEU A 548 24.49 9.24 -18.51
N GLY A 549 24.64 10.07 -17.47
CA GLY A 549 23.50 10.73 -16.84
C GLY A 549 22.69 11.49 -17.90
N GLU A 550 21.36 11.38 -17.77
CA GLU A 550 20.32 12.18 -18.43
C GLU A 550 20.80 13.15 -19.53
N GLN A 551 20.89 12.67 -20.76
CA GLN A 551 20.76 13.54 -21.92
C GLN A 551 19.69 12.97 -22.85
N GLU A 552 18.59 13.70 -22.99
CA GLU A 552 17.48 13.38 -23.89
C GLU A 552 17.88 13.64 -25.35
N GLY A 553 17.67 12.64 -26.21
CA GLY A 553 17.75 12.78 -27.67
C GLY A 553 18.21 11.49 -28.38
N PRO A 554 17.72 11.19 -29.60
CA PRO A 554 18.24 10.08 -30.39
C PRO A 554 19.70 10.37 -30.82
N PRO A 555 20.61 9.38 -30.77
CA PRO A 555 22.02 9.62 -31.06
C PRO A 555 22.22 9.82 -32.56
N PHE A 556 22.80 10.96 -32.95
CA PHE A 556 23.11 11.23 -34.35
C PHE A 556 24.46 10.63 -34.81
N HIS A 557 25.34 10.17 -33.91
CA HIS A 557 26.64 9.55 -34.27
C HIS A 557 27.08 8.49 -33.24
N ASP A 558 27.92 7.54 -33.66
CA ASP A 558 28.58 6.57 -32.76
C ASP A 558 29.59 7.27 -31.85
N PHE A 559 29.39 7.21 -30.52
CA PHE A 559 30.30 7.81 -29.54
C PHE A 559 31.62 7.05 -29.41
N SER A 560 32.72 7.80 -29.29
CA SER A 560 34.08 7.31 -29.10
C SER A 560 34.54 7.51 -27.65
N PHE A 561 35.54 6.73 -27.19
CA PHE A 561 36.10 6.89 -25.84
C PHE A 561 36.75 8.27 -25.60
N SER A 562 37.14 8.97 -26.66
CA SER A 562 37.66 10.36 -26.59
C SER A 562 36.61 11.38 -26.14
N ASP A 563 35.31 11.05 -26.19
CA ASP A 563 34.24 11.95 -25.78
C ASP A 563 33.99 11.94 -24.25
N ILE A 564 34.55 10.95 -23.54
CA ILE A 564 34.43 10.78 -22.08
C ILE A 564 35.65 11.34 -21.33
N LEU A 565 36.81 11.32 -21.96
CA LEU A 565 38.03 11.89 -21.38
C LEU A 565 38.04 13.39 -21.70
N SER A 566 37.74 14.25 -20.71
CA SER A 566 38.03 15.68 -20.86
C SER A 566 39.52 15.81 -21.20
N SER A 567 39.82 16.43 -22.34
CA SER A 567 41.19 16.89 -22.55
C SER A 567 41.42 18.01 -21.53
N ARG A 568 42.11 17.63 -20.44
CA ARG A 568 42.51 18.38 -19.23
C ARG A 568 41.70 18.09 -17.98
#